data_AF-A0A8T4X1Y3-F1
#
_entry.id   AF-A0A8T4X1Y3-F1
#
_cell.length_a   1.000
_cell.length_b   1.000
_cell.length_c   1.000
_cell.angle_alpha   90.00
_cell.angle_beta   90.00
_cell.angle_gamma   90.00
#
_symmetry.space_group_name_H-M   'P 1'
#
loop_
_entity.id
_entity.type
_entity.pdbx_description
1 polymer ?
#
loop_
_entity_poly.entity_id
_entity_poly.type
_entity_poly.pdbx_seq_one_letter_code
_entity_poly.pdbx_strand_id
1 'polypeptide(L)' 'MATKKSHGRSHGFKHKARSVMTKTAPRGVSFLLREYHEGEQALVIIDPRQHKGLPHRRYHGKVGNITHVG' A
#
# COMPACT_ATOMS: atom_id res chain seq x y z
N MET A 1 13.00 -29.13 -5.02
CA MET A 1 11.75 -29.06 -4.24
C MET A 1 10.66 -28.46 -5.13
N ALA A 2 9.91 -29.29 -5.86
CA ALA A 2 8.91 -28.82 -6.81
C ALA A 2 7.64 -28.42 -6.04
N THR A 3 7.35 -27.12 -5.97
CA THR A 3 6.07 -26.66 -5.43
C THR A 3 5.00 -26.90 -6.50
N LYS A 4 4.15 -27.88 -6.24
CA LYS A 4 2.93 -28.19 -6.99
C LYS A 4 2.21 -26.88 -7.33
N LYS A 5 2.19 -26.47 -8.61
CA LYS A 5 1.38 -25.34 -9.08
C LYS A 5 -0.08 -25.71 -8.81
N SER A 6 -0.71 -25.09 -7.80
CA SER A 6 -2.16 -25.17 -7.67
C SER A 6 -2.75 -24.58 -8.95
N HIS A 7 -3.59 -25.36 -9.63
CA HIS A 7 -4.29 -24.90 -10.82
C HIS A 7 -4.96 -23.54 -10.56
N GLY A 8 -4.72 -22.58 -11.46
CA GLY A 8 -5.56 -21.39 -11.60
C GLY A 8 -4.84 -20.06 -11.72
N ARG A 9 -4.28 -19.51 -10.64
CA ARG A 9 -3.78 -18.12 -10.62
C ARG A 9 -2.70 -17.92 -9.56
N SER A 10 -1.86 -16.90 -9.75
CA SER A 10 -0.86 -16.51 -8.75
C SER A 10 -1.54 -15.86 -7.53
N HIS A 11 -1.00 -16.06 -6.32
CA HIS A 11 -1.53 -15.49 -5.08
C HIS A 11 -0.52 -14.55 -4.37
N GLY A 12 0.41 -13.97 -5.14
CA GLY A 12 1.43 -13.07 -4.59
C GLY A 12 0.87 -11.76 -4.03
N PHE A 13 1.69 -11.06 -3.25
CA PHE A 13 1.31 -9.82 -2.54
C PHE A 13 0.70 -8.72 -3.43
N LYS A 14 1.19 -8.59 -4.67
CA LYS A 14 0.72 -7.61 -5.66
C LYS A 14 -0.27 -8.20 -6.69
N HIS A 15 -0.70 -9.45 -6.52
CA HIS A 15 -1.66 -10.07 -7.43
C HIS A 15 -2.95 -9.26 -7.49
N LYS A 16 -3.54 -9.06 -8.68
CA LYS A 16 -4.78 -8.28 -8.92
C LYS A 16 -4.75 -6.86 -8.31
N ALA A 17 -3.58 -6.20 -8.31
CA ALA A 17 -3.40 -4.83 -7.83
C ALA A 17 -3.22 -3.80 -8.96
N ARG A 18 -3.37 -4.19 -10.24
CA ARG A 18 -2.99 -3.35 -11.40
C ARG A 18 -3.58 -1.94 -11.34
N SER A 19 -4.89 -1.80 -11.12
CA SER A 19 -5.54 -0.48 -11.05
C SER A 19 -4.99 0.43 -9.94
N VAL A 20 -4.61 -0.13 -8.79
CA VAL A 20 -4.10 0.63 -7.65
C VAL A 20 -2.61 0.93 -7.81
N MET A 21 -1.91 0.09 -8.57
CA MET A 21 -0.47 0.20 -8.82
C MET A 21 -0.14 1.01 -10.09
N THR A 22 -1.13 1.55 -10.79
CA THR A 22 -0.96 2.40 -11.98
C THR A 22 -1.35 3.83 -11.66
N LYS A 23 -0.39 4.75 -11.68
CA LYS A 23 -0.63 6.19 -11.46
C LYS A 23 0.25 7.02 -12.39
N THR A 24 -0.35 7.96 -13.11
CA THR A 24 0.32 8.79 -14.14
C THR A 24 0.60 10.23 -13.68
N ALA A 25 -0.22 10.79 -12.78
CA ALA A 25 -0.12 12.20 -12.37
C ALA A 25 1.01 12.46 -11.35
N PRO A 26 1.86 13.51 -11.51
CA PRO A 26 3.00 13.83 -10.64
C PRO A 26 2.59 14.05 -9.16
N ARG A 27 3.50 13.81 -8.22
CA ARG A 27 3.28 14.03 -6.78
C ARG A 27 4.11 15.23 -6.30
N GLY A 28 3.48 16.15 -5.59
CA GLY A 28 4.18 17.24 -4.90
C GLY A 28 4.91 16.75 -3.64
N VAL A 29 5.66 17.64 -3.00
CA VAL A 29 6.49 17.32 -1.82
C VAL A 29 5.76 17.41 -0.47
N SER A 30 4.52 17.90 -0.47
CA SER A 30 3.75 18.16 0.76
C SER A 30 3.57 16.95 1.68
N PHE A 31 3.62 15.72 1.14
CA PHE A 31 3.48 14.51 1.95
C PHE A 31 4.67 14.26 2.90
N LEU A 32 5.84 14.83 2.61
CA LEU A 32 7.03 14.72 3.47
C LEU A 32 6.94 15.62 4.69
N LEU A 33 6.18 16.71 4.58
CA LEU A 33 5.98 17.70 5.64
C LEU A 33 4.80 17.36 6.55
N ARG A 34 4.14 16.22 6.32
CA ARG A 34 2.98 15.81 7.11
C ARG A 34 3.43 15.07 8.35
N GLU A 35 3.21 15.69 9.50
CA GLU A 35 3.40 15.07 10.80
C GLU A 35 2.22 14.16 11.13
N TYR A 36 2.50 13.12 11.90
CA TYR A 36 1.54 12.12 12.34
C TYR A 36 1.73 11.90 13.84
N HIS A 37 0.63 11.80 14.57
CA HIS A 37 0.64 11.51 15.99
C HIS A 37 -0.07 10.20 16.31
N GLU A 38 0.33 9.57 17.41
CA GLU A 38 -0.35 8.37 17.90
C GLU A 38 -1.79 8.69 18.30
N GLY A 39 -2.73 7.79 17.97
CA GLY A 39 -4.16 7.97 18.19
C GLY A 39 -4.90 8.70 17.06
N GLU A 40 -4.19 9.31 16.11
CA GLU A 40 -4.82 9.97 14.96
C GLU A 40 -5.35 8.97 13.92
N GLN A 41 -6.38 9.39 13.18
CA GLN A 41 -6.91 8.63 12.05
C GLN A 41 -6.16 8.98 10.76
N ALA A 42 -5.71 7.95 10.04
CA ALA A 42 -5.04 8.10 8.76
C ALA A 42 -5.68 7.21 7.68
N LEU A 43 -5.76 7.76 6.46
CA LEU A 43 -6.21 7.05 5.28
C LEU A 43 -5.03 6.35 4.60
N VAL A 44 -5.15 5.04 4.39
CA VAL A 44 -4.13 4.24 3.71
C VAL A 44 -4.32 4.34 2.20
N ILE A 45 -3.48 5.14 1.54
CA ILE A 45 -3.40 5.24 0.07
C ILE A 45 -2.09 4.62 -0.40
N ILE A 46 -2.19 3.74 -1.39
CA ILE A 46 -1.02 3.15 -2.04
C ILE A 46 -0.48 4.15 -3.04
N ASP A 47 0.80 4.51 -2.91
CA ASP A 47 1.53 5.21 -3.96
C ASP A 47 2.49 4.22 -4.65
N PRO A 48 2.24 3.84 -5.91
CA PRO A 48 3.06 2.85 -6.61
C PRO A 48 4.52 3.27 -6.82
N ARG A 49 4.82 4.57 -6.68
CA ARG A 49 6.18 5.12 -6.81
C ARG A 49 7.14 4.61 -5.75
N GLN A 50 6.64 4.43 -4.52
CA GLN A 50 7.45 3.96 -3.42
C GLN A 50 7.23 2.45 -3.28
N HIS A 51 8.27 1.66 -3.52
CA HIS A 51 8.15 0.19 -3.47
C HIS A 51 8.41 -0.40 -2.09
N LYS A 52 9.18 0.28 -1.23
CA LYS A 52 9.48 -0.14 0.14
C LYS A 52 8.31 0.23 1.07
N GLY A 53 7.97 -0.67 1.99
CA GLY A 53 6.88 -0.43 2.96
C GLY A 53 5.48 -0.40 2.37
N LEU A 54 5.27 -0.90 1.14
CA LEU A 54 3.96 -0.91 0.53
C LEU A 54 2.99 -1.81 1.29
N PRO A 55 1.77 -1.34 1.60
CA PRO A 55 0.74 -2.19 2.18
C PRO A 55 0.13 -3.11 1.12
N HIS A 56 -0.49 -4.21 1.57
CA HIS A 56 -1.27 -5.07 0.68
C HIS A 56 -2.48 -4.29 0.16
N ARG A 57 -2.89 -4.52 -1.10
CA ARG A 57 -4.03 -3.80 -1.72
C ARG A 57 -5.35 -3.85 -0.94
N ARG A 58 -5.51 -4.84 -0.05
CA ARG A 58 -6.70 -4.97 0.82
C ARG A 58 -6.91 -3.78 1.76
N TYR A 59 -5.87 -2.99 1.99
CA TYR A 59 -5.88 -1.83 2.88
C TYR A 59 -6.02 -0.51 2.12
N HIS A 60 -5.97 -0.53 0.79
CA HIS A 60 -6.14 0.67 0.00
C HIS A 60 -7.53 1.28 0.24
N GLY A 61 -7.59 2.58 0.54
CA GLY A 61 -8.82 3.32 0.80
C GLY A 61 -9.42 3.07 2.20
N LYS A 62 -8.75 2.31 3.07
CA LYS A 62 -9.19 2.11 4.45
C LYS A 62 -8.62 3.18 5.37
N VAL A 63 -9.41 3.57 6.36
CA VAL A 63 -9.00 4.43 7.46
C VAL A 63 -8.62 3.54 8.65
N GLY A 64 -7.57 3.92 9.37
CA GLY A 64 -7.15 3.27 10.60
C GLY A 64 -6.55 4.27 11.58
N ASN A 65 -6.40 3.84 12.84
CA ASN A 65 -5.76 4.63 13.88
C ASN A 65 -4.26 4.33 13.90
N ILE A 66 -3.44 5.36 14.08
CA ILE A 66 -2.00 5.24 14.22
C ILE A 66 -1.67 4.74 15.63
N THR A 67 -1.02 3.59 15.72
CA THR A 67 -0.64 2.99 17.02
C THR A 67 0.76 3.36 17.47
N HIS A 68 1.67 3.68 16.54
CA HIS A 68 3.05 4.00 16.85
C HIS A 68 3.67 4.91 15.79
N VAL A 69 4.46 5.90 16.22
CA VAL A 69 5.25 6.80 15.38
C VAL A 69 6.72 6.75 15.85
N GLY A 70 7.67 6.63 14.92
CA GLY A 70 9.10 6.54 15.21
C GLY A 70 9.97 7.03 14.06
#